data_AF-A0AA87WCZ9-F1
#
_entry.id   AF-A0AA87WCZ9-F1
#
_cell.length_a   1.000
_cell.length_b   1.000
_cell.length_c   1.000
_cell.angle_alpha   90.00
_cell.angle_beta   90.00
_cell.angle_gamma   90.00
#
_symmetry.space_group_name_H-M   'P 1'
#
loop_
_entity.id
_entity.type
_entity.pdbx_description
1 polymer ?
#
loop_
_entity_poly.entity_id
_entity_poly.type
_entity_poly.pdbx_seq_one_letter_code
_entity_poly.pdbx_strand_id
1 'polypeptide(L)' 'MPISCLIANIDLTHEQQHVLELAFRQALRKLDLVDRNDPICELVAKKMVDIHSRGVTNAIALAELTIREIGLPKQ' A
#
# COMPACT_ATOMS: atom_id res chain seq x y z
N MET A 1 8.24 5.42 8.24
CA MET A 1 6.97 4.79 7.80
C MET A 1 7.33 3.45 7.20
N PRO A 2 6.64 2.34 7.50
CA PRO A 2 7.01 1.01 7.01
C PRO A 2 7.03 0.92 5.48
N ILE A 3 6.19 1.68 4.79
CA ILE A 3 6.20 1.70 3.32
C ILE A 3 7.44 2.39 2.72
N SER A 4 8.09 3.32 3.44
CA SER A 4 9.28 4.00 2.93
C SER A 4 10.45 3.03 2.71
N CYS A 5 10.58 1.99 3.55
CA CYS A 5 11.58 0.94 3.37
C CYS A 5 11.28 0.04 2.17
N LEU A 6 9.99 -0.23 1.91
CA LEU A 6 9.56 -1.04 0.77
C LEU A 6 9.70 -0.28 -0.56
N ILE A 7 9.39 1.02 -0.56
CA ILE A 7 9.56 1.89 -1.74
C ILE A 7 11.05 2.11 -2.05
N ALA A 8 11.91 2.26 -1.03
CA ALA A 8 13.35 2.46 -1.22
C ALA A 8 14.04 1.30 -1.95
N ASN A 9 13.42 0.12 -1.99
CA ASN A 9 13.95 -1.07 -2.65
C ASN A 9 13.47 -1.22 -4.11
N ILE A 10 12.75 -0.23 -4.64
CA ILE A 10 12.14 -0.23 -5.97
C ILE A 10 12.56 1.09 -6.64
N ASP A 11 13.01 1.03 -7.90
CA ASP A 11 13.27 2.22 -8.72
C ASP A 11 11.95 2.89 -9.10
N LEU A 12 11.43 3.71 -8.19
CA LEU A 12 10.22 4.49 -8.37
C LEU A 12 10.57 5.97 -8.53
N THR A 13 9.88 6.66 -9.43
CA THR A 13 10.02 8.11 -9.54
C THR A 13 9.45 8.79 -8.30
N HIS A 14 9.92 10.00 -8.00
CA HIS A 14 9.42 10.80 -6.86
C HIS A 14 7.89 10.95 -6.87
N GLU A 15 7.28 11.04 -8.05
CA GLU A 15 5.83 11.11 -8.22
C GLU A 15 5.15 9.79 -7.82
N GLN A 16 5.65 8.65 -8.29
CA GLN A 16 5.13 7.32 -7.93
C GLN A 16 5.28 7.05 -6.43
N GLN A 17 6.40 7.45 -5.84
CA GLN A 17 6.63 7.35 -4.41
C GLN A 17 5.59 8.16 -3.62
N HIS A 18 5.28 9.39 -4.06
CA HIS A 18 4.28 10.22 -3.39
C HIS A 18 2.86 9.62 -3.52
N VAL A 19 2.51 9.10 -4.70
CA VAL A 19 1.26 8.39 -4.97
C VAL A 19 1.10 7.17 -4.07
N LEU A 20 2.15 6.35 -3.94
CA LEU A 20 2.16 5.18 -3.07
C LEU A 20 2.05 5.60 -1.60
N GLU A 21 2.76 6.64 -1.16
CA GLU A 21 2.64 7.09 0.23
C GLU A 21 1.23 7.56 0.58
N LEU A 22 0.59 8.30 -0.33
CA LEU A 22 -0.81 8.74 -0.20
C LEU A 22 -1.79 7.56 -0.15
N ALA A 23 -1.67 6.64 -1.10
CA ALA A 23 -2.52 5.44 -1.17
C ALA A 23 -2.39 4.59 0.09
N PHE A 24 -1.19 4.47 0.64
CA PHE A 24 -0.93 3.68 1.85
C PHE A 24 -1.58 4.29 3.07
N ARG A 25 -1.40 5.60 3.28
CA ARG A 25 -2.06 6.32 4.39
C ARG A 25 -3.59 6.24 4.27
N GLN A 26 -4.11 6.32 3.05
CA GLN A 26 -5.55 6.22 2.82
C GLN A 26 -6.09 4.80 3.09
N ALA A 27 -5.33 3.78 2.71
CA ALA A 27 -5.66 2.38 2.99
C ALA A 27 -5.64 2.08 4.49
N LEU A 28 -4.60 2.49 5.21
CA LEU A 28 -4.52 2.34 6.66
C LEU A 28 -5.66 3.03 7.39
N ARG A 29 -5.97 4.27 7.00
CA ARG A 29 -7.09 5.02 7.58
C ARG A 29 -8.44 4.34 7.33
N LYS A 30 -8.64 3.72 6.16
CA LYS A 30 -9.86 2.97 5.85
C LYS A 30 -9.96 1.63 6.61
N LEU A 31 -8.82 1.04 6.96
CA LEU A 31 -8.74 -0.20 7.73
C LEU A 31 -8.71 0.02 9.25
N ASP A 32 -8.81 1.28 9.71
CA ASP A 32 -8.64 1.69 11.10
C ASP A 32 -7.31 1.20 11.73
N LEU A 33 -6.32 0.93 10.87
CA LEU A 33 -4.97 0.52 11.28
C LEU A 33 -4.19 1.76 11.66
N VAL A 34 -4.41 2.21 12.89
CA VAL A 34 -3.78 3.41 13.46
C VAL A 34 -2.35 3.13 13.94
N ASP A 35 -1.95 1.87 14.13
CA ASP A 35 -0.67 1.53 14.74
C ASP A 35 0.44 1.09 13.75
N ARG A 36 1.66 1.57 14.00
CA ARG A 36 2.79 1.57 13.05
C ARG A 36 3.66 0.32 13.08
N ASN A 37 3.29 -0.68 13.89
CA ASN A 37 4.02 -1.93 14.04
C ASN A 37 3.17 -3.18 13.84
N ASP A 38 1.95 -3.05 13.36
CA ASP A 38 1.14 -4.22 13.06
C ASP A 38 1.68 -4.97 11.85
N PRO A 39 1.77 -6.31 11.89
CA PRO A 39 2.15 -7.13 10.73
C PRO A 39 1.21 -6.91 9.53
N ILE A 40 -0.01 -6.44 9.78
CA ILE A 40 -0.99 -6.05 8.76
C ILE A 40 -0.49 -4.82 7.98
N CYS A 41 0.20 -3.88 8.64
CA CYS A 41 0.78 -2.70 8.00
C CYS A 41 1.84 -3.08 6.95
N GLU A 42 2.68 -4.06 7.28
CA GLU A 42 3.68 -4.62 6.36
C GLU A 42 3.01 -5.40 5.21
N LEU A 43 1.95 -6.15 5.51
CA LEU A 43 1.16 -6.87 4.50
C LEU A 43 0.53 -5.89 3.49
N VAL A 44 -0.10 -4.81 3.97
CA VAL A 44 -0.65 -3.73 3.14
C VAL A 44 0.42 -3.15 2.22
N ALA A 45 1.60 -2.85 2.77
CA ALA A 45 2.67 -2.25 1.98
C ALA A 45 3.21 -3.19 0.89
N LYS A 46 3.45 -4.48 1.22
CA LYS A 46 3.85 -5.50 0.24
C LYS A 46 2.81 -5.68 -0.86
N LYS A 47 1.54 -5.73 -0.48
CA LYS A 47 0.44 -5.94 -1.42
C LYS A 47 0.26 -4.76 -2.37
N MET A 48 0.45 -3.55 -1.86
CA MET A 48 0.33 -2.34 -2.67
C MET A 48 1.47 -2.21 -3.68
N VAL A 49 2.69 -2.62 -3.32
CA VAL A 49 3.82 -2.75 -4.26
C VAL A 49 3.52 -3.78 -5.35
N ASP A 50 2.96 -4.93 -4.98
CA ASP A 50 2.58 -5.97 -5.95
C ASP A 50 1.54 -5.44 -6.96
N ILE A 51 0.49 -4.76 -6.50
CA ILE A 51 -0.53 -4.14 -7.36
C ILE A 51 0.09 -3.05 -8.24
N HIS A 52 1.03 -2.27 -7.69
CA HIS A 52 1.75 -1.26 -8.47
C HIS A 52 2.59 -1.88 -9.58
N SER A 53 3.28 -3.00 -9.29
CA SER A 53 4.06 -3.76 -10.28
C SER A 53 3.19 -4.37 -11.38
N ARG A 54 1.90 -4.58 -11.15
CA ARG A 54 0.93 -5.00 -12.19
C ARG A 54 0.54 -3.86 -13.13
N GLY A 55 1.06 -2.64 -12.92
CA GLY A 55 0.84 -1.47 -13.78
C GLY A 55 -0.20 -0.48 -13.24
N VAL A 56 -0.69 -0.65 -12.00
CA VAL A 56 -1.64 0.30 -11.40
C VAL A 56 -0.88 1.48 -10.80
N THR A 57 -1.06 2.66 -11.40
CA THR A 57 -0.37 3.90 -10.98
C THR A 57 -1.29 4.90 -10.28
N ASN A 58 -2.60 4.64 -10.22
CA ASN A 58 -3.55 5.53 -9.55
C ASN A 58 -3.61 5.23 -8.04
N ALA A 59 -3.34 6.24 -7.21
CA ALA A 59 -3.34 6.12 -5.75
C ALA A 59 -4.66 5.57 -5.18
N ILE A 60 -5.80 6.04 -5.70
CA ILE A 60 -7.12 5.63 -5.21
C ILE A 60 -7.36 4.16 -5.57
N ALA A 61 -7.06 3.77 -6.81
CA ALA A 61 -7.19 2.39 -7.26
C ALA A 61 -6.26 1.45 -6.49
N LEU A 62 -5.02 1.87 -6.22
CA LEU A 62 -4.07 1.12 -5.39
C LEU A 62 -4.62 0.88 -3.99
N ALA A 63 -5.13 1.92 -3.33
CA ALA A 63 -5.71 1.80 -1.99
C ALA A 63 -6.91 0.87 -1.98
N GLU A 64 -7.85 1.02 -2.92
CA GLU A 64 -9.05 0.18 -3.00
C GLU A 64 -8.75 -1.28 -3.33
N LEU A 65 -7.85 -1.54 -4.28
CA LEU A 65 -7.44 -2.89 -4.63
C LEU A 65 -6.70 -3.56 -3.47
N THR A 66 -5.85 -2.80 -2.77
CA THR A 66 -5.11 -3.31 -1.61
C THR A 66 -6.08 -3.68 -0.48
N ILE A 67 -7.04 -2.81 -0.17
CA ILE A 67 -8.08 -3.09 0.83
C ILE A 67 -8.93 -4.28 0.40
N ARG A 68 -9.31 -4.38 -0.88
CA ARG A 68 -10.06 -5.54 -1.39
C ARG A 68 -9.27 -6.83 -1.22
N GLU A 69 -8.01 -6.87 -1.62
CA GLU A 69 -7.19 -8.09 -1.53
C GLU A 69 -6.83 -8.47 -0.08
N ILE A 70 -6.82 -7.53 0.87
CA ILE A 70 -6.55 -7.80 2.30
C ILE A 70 -7.82 -8.07 3.10
N GLY A 71 -8.91 -7.37 2.79
CA GLY A 71 -10.22 -7.52 3.41
C GLY A 71 -11.03 -8.71 2.89
N LEU A 72 -10.58 -9.37 1.81
CA LEU A 72 -11.08 -10.68 1.42
C LEU A 72 -10.41 -11.74 2.32
N PRO A 73 -11.13 -12.37 3.26
CA PRO A 73 -10.66 -13.63 3.80
C PRO A 73 -10.50 -14.59 2.62
N LYS A 74 -9.29 -15.15 2.44
CA LYS A 74 -9.10 -16.31 1.57
C LYS A 74 -10.08 -17.38 2.05
N GLN A 75 -11.11 -17.66 1.25
CA GLN A 75 -11.92 -18.86 1.41
C GLN A 75 -11.10 -20.08 1.02
#